data_AF-A0A950XNA4-F1
#
_entry.id   AF-A0A950XNA4-F1
#
_cell.length_a   1.000
_cell.length_b   1.000
_cell.length_c   1.000
_cell.angle_alpha   90.00
_cell.angle_beta   90.00
_cell.angle_gamma   90.00
#
_symmetry.space_group_name_H-M   'P 1'
#
loop_
_entity.id
_entity.type
_entity.pdbx_description
1 polymer ?
#
loop_
_entity_poly.entity_id
_entity_poly.type
_entity_poly.pdbx_seq_one_letter_code
_entity_poly.pdbx_strand_id
1 'polypeptide(L)' 'MARAVEELIQAAADARRIAQKAIEVAVREARAAEWSWDQISAALGGKPNGETLRRQFGSGA' A
#
# COMPACT_ATOMS: atom_id res chain seq x y z
N MET A 1 29.68 5.32 14.25
CA MET A 1 28.91 5.87 13.12
C MET A 1 28.01 4.84 12.42
N ALA A 2 28.39 3.55 12.33
CA ALA A 2 27.52 2.51 11.73
C ALA A 2 26.15 2.33 12.41
N ARG A 3 26.11 2.38 13.76
CA ARG A 3 24.88 2.20 14.56
C ARG A 3 23.76 3.18 14.17
N ALA A 4 24.08 4.41 13.77
CA ALA A 4 23.05 5.39 13.38
C ALA A 4 22.44 5.09 12.01
N VAL A 5 23.23 4.52 11.08
CA VAL A 5 22.74 4.14 9.75
C VAL A 5 21.84 2.91 9.83
N GLU A 6 22.21 1.92 10.65
CA GLU A 6 21.38 0.73 10.89
C GLU A 6 20.02 1.08 11.50
N GLU A 7 19.98 1.98 12.48
CA GLU A 7 18.73 2.46 13.09
C GLU A 7 17.86 3.22 12.08
N LEU A 8 18.47 4.04 11.20
CA LEU A 8 17.75 4.73 10.13
C LEU A 8 17.18 3.77 9.09
N ILE A 9 17.94 2.73 8.73
CA ILE A 9 17.46 1.67 7.82
C ILE A 9 16.26 0.95 8.45
N GLN A 10 16.35 0.62 9.74
CA GLN A 10 15.27 -0.05 10.46
C GLN A 10 14.02 0.83 10.54
N ALA A 11 14.18 2.13 10.84
CA ALA A 11 13.07 3.08 10.85
C ALA A 11 12.41 3.23 9.47
N ALA A 12 13.21 3.29 8.40
CA ALA A 12 12.69 3.35 7.02
C ALA A 12 11.93 2.07 6.64
N ALA A 13 12.44 0.90 7.04
CA ALA A 13 11.78 -0.39 6.81
C ALA A 13 10.45 -0.48 7.56
N ASP A 14 10.40 -0.02 8.81
CA ASP A 14 9.18 0.02 9.61
C ASP A 14 8.15 0.98 9.04
N ALA A 15 8.55 2.21 8.70
CA ALA A 15 7.69 3.19 8.04
C ALA A 15 7.08 2.63 6.74
N ARG A 16 7.90 1.95 5.92
CA ARG A 16 7.43 1.26 4.71
C ARG A 16 6.43 0.16 5.04
N ARG A 17 6.63 -0.60 6.11
CA ARG A 17 5.70 -1.65 6.55
C ARG A 17 4.36 -1.08 7.00
N ILE A 18 4.38 0.01 7.77
CA ILE A 18 3.16 0.70 8.23
C ILE A 18 2.41 1.26 7.03
N ALA A 19 3.09 1.94 6.09
CA ALA A 19 2.48 2.47 4.89
C ALA A 19 1.82 1.38 4.04
N GLN A 20 2.48 0.24 3.85
CA GLN A 20 1.91 -0.90 3.11
C GLN A 20 0.66 -1.46 3.79
N LYS A 21 0.66 -1.61 5.12
CA LYS A 21 -0.54 -2.04 5.86
C LYS A 21 -1.69 -1.06 5.73
N ALA A 22 -1.42 0.25 5.81
CA ALA A 22 -2.45 1.27 5.65
C ALA A 22 -3.07 1.22 4.24
N ILE A 23 -2.24 1.04 3.21
CA ILE A 23 -2.72 0.87 1.82
C ILE A 23 -3.59 -0.38 1.70
N GLU A 24 -3.18 -1.52 2.27
CA GLU A 24 -3.96 -2.76 2.25
C GLU A 24 -5.35 -2.58 2.87
N VAL A 25 -5.43 -1.92 4.03
CA VAL A 25 -6.71 -1.62 4.69
C VAL A 25 -7.59 -0.73 3.80
N ALA A 26 -7.05 0.37 3.28
CA ALA A 26 -7.78 1.28 2.42
C ALA A 26 -8.31 0.60 1.14
N VAL A 27 -7.48 -0.24 0.51
CA VAL A 27 -7.87 -1.02 -0.68
C VAL A 27 -9.00 -2.00 -0.33
N ARG A 28 -8.89 -2.70 0.81
CA ARG A 28 -9.92 -3.66 1.25
C ARG A 28 -11.26 -2.98 1.52
N GLU A 29 -11.26 -1.85 2.24
CA GLU A 29 -12.49 -1.11 2.53
C GLU A 29 -13.13 -0.55 1.26
N ALA A 30 -12.33 0.02 0.36
CA ALA A 30 -12.83 0.51 -0.91
C ALA A 30 -13.38 -0.62 -1.80
N ARG A 31 -12.76 -1.81 -1.79
CA ARG A 31 -13.31 -2.99 -2.47
C ARG A 31 -14.60 -3.49 -1.85
N ALA A 32 -14.75 -3.44 -0.53
CA ALA A 32 -16.00 -3.77 0.16
C ALA A 32 -17.12 -2.76 -0.17
N ALA A 33 -16.77 -1.50 -0.43
CA ALA A 33 -17.66 -0.48 -0.97
C ALA A 33 -17.84 -0.56 -2.51
N GLU A 34 -17.41 -1.65 -3.13
CA GLU A 34 -17.56 -1.93 -4.57
C GLU A 34 -16.82 -0.94 -5.50
N TRP A 35 -15.81 -0.22 -5.00
CA TRP A 35 -15.01 0.69 -5.83
C TRP A 35 -14.23 -0.09 -6.90
N SER A 36 -14.15 0.52 -8.08
CA SER A 36 -13.28 0.03 -9.15
C SER A 36 -11.81 0.23 -8.79
N TRP A 37 -10.94 -0.65 -9.28
CA TRP A 37 -9.49 -0.55 -9.04
C TRP A 37 -8.88 0.79 -9.49
N ASP A 38 -9.45 1.39 -10.54
CA ASP A 38 -9.06 2.72 -11.02
C ASP A 38 -9.41 3.84 -10.02
N GLN A 39 -10.60 3.77 -9.40
CA GLN A 39 -11.02 4.74 -8.38
C GLN A 39 -10.15 4.65 -7.12
N ILE A 40 -9.81 3.43 -6.72
CA ILE A 40 -8.88 3.18 -5.59
C ILE A 40 -7.50 3.75 -5.93
N SER A 41 -7.03 3.53 -7.16
CA SER A 41 -5.75 4.08 -7.62
C SER A 41 -5.75 5.61 -7.60
N ALA A 42 -6.80 6.25 -8.11
CA ALA A 42 -6.94 7.70 -8.09
C ALA A 42 -6.91 8.27 -6.66
N ALA A 43 -7.61 7.62 -5.71
CA ALA A 43 -7.61 8.01 -4.30
C ALA A 43 -6.23 7.89 -3.63
N LEU A 44 -5.40 6.94 -4.07
CA LEU A 44 -4.01 6.78 -3.62
C LEU A 44 -3.01 7.69 -4.36
N GLY A 45 -3.48 8.61 -5.21
CA GLY A 45 -2.63 9.51 -5.99
C GLY A 45 -2.09 8.90 -7.29
N GLY A 46 -2.76 7.87 -7.82
CA GLY A 46 -2.43 7.20 -9.07
C GLY A 46 -1.30 6.16 -8.97
N LYS A 47 -0.74 5.95 -7.77
CA LYS A 47 0.33 4.98 -7.52
C LYS A 47 0.05 4.19 -6.23
N PRO A 48 -0.06 2.85 -6.29
CA PRO A 48 0.00 2.00 -7.48
C PRO A 48 -1.20 2.17 -8.43
N ASN A 49 -1.00 1.87 -9.72
CA ASN A 49 -2.07 1.94 -10.73
C ASN A 49 -3.12 0.83 -10.51
N GLY A 50 -4.31 0.98 -11.08
CA GLY A 50 -5.42 0.04 -10.89
C GLY A 50 -5.09 -1.41 -11.27
N GLU A 51 -4.29 -1.64 -12.32
CA GLU A 51 -3.84 -3.00 -12.68
C GLU A 51 -2.92 -3.60 -11.61
N THR A 52 -1.99 -2.81 -11.09
CA THR A 52 -1.08 -3.25 -10.01
C THR A 52 -1.88 -3.58 -8.75
N LEU A 53 -2.85 -2.74 -8.38
CA LEU A 53 -3.75 -3.00 -7.26
C LEU A 53 -4.54 -4.30 -7.47
N ARG A 54 -5.10 -4.52 -8.66
CA ARG A 54 -5.81 -5.75 -8.99
C ARG A 54 -4.92 -6.98 -8.89
N ARG A 55 -3.68 -6.92 -9.37
CA ARG A 55 -2.74 -8.05 -9.28
C ARG A 55 -2.30 -8.33 -7.84
N GLN A 56 -2.12 -7.30 -7.02
CA GLN A 56 -1.66 -7.45 -5.64
C GLN A 56 -2.78 -7.86 -4.68
N PHE A 57 -3.98 -7.30 -4.83
CA PHE A 57 -5.08 -7.44 -3.88
C PHE A 57 -6.30 -8.18 -4.44
N GLY A 58 -6.38 -8.39 -5.76
CA GLY A 58 -7.52 -9.03 -6.43
C GLY A 58 -7.46 -10.55 -6.53
N SER A 59 -6.36 -11.19 -6.13
CA SER A 59 -6.18 -12.66 -6.18
C SER A 59 -6.76 -13.42 -4.97
N GLY A 60 -7.59 -12.77 -4.15
CA GLY A 60 -8.20 -13.37 -2.95
C GLY A 60 -9.73 -13.31 -2.90
N ALA A 61 -10.40 -13.23 -4.06
CA ALA A 61 -11.85 -13.41 -4.16
C ALA A 61 -12.20 -14.89 -4.34
#